data_AF-A0A3C1SVN3-F1
#
_entry.id   AF-A0A3C1SVN3-F1
#
_cell.length_a   1.000
_cell.length_b   1.000
_cell.length_c   1.000
_cell.angle_alpha   90.00
_cell.angle_beta   90.00
_cell.angle_gamma   90.00
#
_symmetry.space_group_name_H-M   'P 1'
#
loop_
_entity.id
_entity.type
_entity.pdbx_description
1 polymer ?
#
loop_
_entity_poly.entity_id
_entity_poly.type
_entity_poly.pdbx_seq_one_letter_code
_entity_poly.pdbx_strand_id
1 'polypeptide(L)'
;MSDYLIGDIQGCFDSLQALLKKIKFSIDKDRLFFLGDVVNRGDKSLTTLRFIKDLGDNARMILGNHDFHLLACSLGGLKPNSKDTFTDI
;
A
#
# COMPACT_ATOMS: atom_id res chain seq x y z
N MET A 1 -10.43 17.79 -9.73
CA MET A 1 -10.07 17.18 -8.45
C MET A 1 -10.96 15.97 -8.28
N SER A 2 -10.38 14.79 -8.36
CA SER A 2 -11.07 13.52 -8.20
C SER A 2 -10.50 12.77 -7.00
N ASP A 3 -11.37 12.07 -6.29
CA ASP A 3 -10.99 11.17 -5.20
C ASP A 3 -11.09 9.74 -5.69
N TYR A 4 -9.99 9.00 -5.62
CA TYR A 4 -9.95 7.59 -6.01
C TYR A 4 -9.82 6.72 -4.77
N LEU A 5 -10.78 5.81 -4.60
CA LEU A 5 -10.74 4.78 -3.57
C LEU A 5 -10.14 3.52 -4.18
N ILE A 6 -8.98 3.11 -3.65
CA ILE A 6 -8.20 1.97 -4.11
C ILE A 6 -8.36 0.86 -3.08
N GLY A 7 -8.86 -0.30 -3.53
CA GLY A 7 -8.93 -1.50 -2.71
C GLY A 7 -7.55 -2.13 -2.46
N ASP A 8 -7.57 -3.39 -2.04
CA ASP A 8 -6.37 -4.17 -1.72
C ASP A 8 -5.30 -4.05 -2.82
N ILE A 9 -4.07 -3.71 -2.39
CA ILE A 9 -2.89 -3.69 -3.29
C ILE A 9 -2.08 -4.96 -3.09
N GLN A 10 -1.92 -5.41 -1.85
CA GLN A 10 -1.23 -6.64 -1.49
C GLN A 10 0.12 -6.76 -2.21
N GLY A 11 0.97 -5.74 -2.07
CA GLY A 11 2.31 -5.69 -2.66
C GLY A 11 2.35 -5.67 -4.19
N CYS A 12 1.22 -5.60 -4.89
CA CYS A 12 1.14 -5.58 -6.36
C CYS A 12 1.42 -4.18 -6.94
N PHE A 13 2.63 -3.67 -6.71
CA PHE A 13 3.02 -2.31 -7.09
C PHE A 13 2.84 -2.02 -8.59
N ASP A 14 3.20 -2.96 -9.47
CA ASP A 14 3.10 -2.75 -10.91
C ASP A 14 1.64 -2.63 -11.38
N SER A 15 0.73 -3.39 -10.76
CA SER A 15 -0.71 -3.30 -11.01
C SER A 15 -1.27 -1.96 -10.54
N LEU A 16 -0.81 -1.47 -9.39
CA LEU A 16 -1.16 -0.13 -8.91
C LEU A 16 -0.70 0.94 -9.90
N GLN A 17 0.55 0.90 -10.36
CA GLN A 17 1.07 1.85 -11.36
C GLN A 17 0.28 1.80 -12.68
N ALA A 18 -0.05 0.60 -13.17
CA ALA A 18 -0.87 0.43 -14.36
C ALA A 18 -2.28 1.02 -14.19
N LEU A 19 -2.88 0.84 -13.00
CA LEU A 19 -4.18 1.42 -12.66
C LEU A 19 -4.10 2.95 -12.64
N LEU A 20 -3.11 3.53 -11.95
CA LEU A 20 -2.91 4.98 -11.87
C LEU A 20 -2.70 5.61 -13.25
N LYS A 21 -1.95 4.93 -14.14
CA LYS A 21 -1.80 5.33 -15.53
C LYS A 21 -3.12 5.28 -16.30
N LYS A 22 -3.92 4.23 -16.11
CA LYS A 22 -5.22 4.04 -16.78
C LYS A 22 -6.21 5.13 -16.39
N ILE A 23 -6.26 5.51 -15.12
CA ILE A 23 -7.14 6.58 -14.63
C ILE A 23 -6.56 7.99 -14.82
N LYS A 24 -5.34 8.09 -15.37
CA LYS A 24 -4.60 9.34 -15.60
C LYS A 24 -4.45 10.17 -14.31
N PHE A 25 -4.13 9.49 -13.21
CA PHE A 25 -3.91 10.12 -11.91
C PHE A 25 -2.87 11.23 -11.99
N SER A 26 -3.18 12.40 -11.43
CA SER A 26 -2.28 13.54 -11.33
C SER A 26 -2.16 13.97 -9.87
N ILE A 27 -0.94 13.90 -9.33
CA ILE A 27 -0.66 14.28 -7.93
C ILE A 27 -0.96 15.75 -7.64
N ASP A 28 -0.93 16.61 -8.66
CA ASP A 28 -1.21 18.05 -8.51
C ASP A 28 -2.72 18.35 -8.37
N LYS A 29 -3.59 17.36 -8.63
CA LYS A 29 -5.04 17.57 -8.77
C LYS A 29 -5.91 16.55 -8.05
N ASP A 30 -5.41 15.34 -7.84
CA ASP A 30 -6.21 14.20 -7.42
C ASP A 30 -5.68 13.61 -6.10
N ARG A 31 -6.55 12.89 -5.40
CA ARG A 31 -6.22 12.25 -4.12
C ARG A 31 -6.49 10.75 -4.17
N LEU A 32 -5.65 9.99 -3.48
CA LEU A 32 -5.79 8.55 -3.33
C LEU A 32 -6.20 8.18 -1.91
N PHE A 33 -7.21 7.32 -1.80
CA PHE A 33 -7.67 6.73 -0.56
C PHE A 33 -7.45 5.22 -0.62
N PHE A 34 -6.48 4.71 0.12
CA PHE A 34 -6.18 3.28 0.20
C PHE A 34 -7.05 2.63 1.29
N LEU A 35 -7.78 1.59 0.91
CA LEU A 35 -8.75 0.91 1.78
C LEU A 35 -8.13 -0.20 2.66
N GLY A 36 -6.80 -0.19 2.80
CA GLY A 36 -6.04 -1.18 3.57
C GLY A 36 -5.50 -2.32 2.71
N ASP A 37 -4.82 -3.26 3.36
CA ASP A 37 -4.17 -4.43 2.76
C ASP A 37 -3.23 -4.03 1.62
N VAL A 38 -2.31 -3.13 1.95
CA VAL A 38 -1.32 -2.61 1.01
C VAL A 38 -0.14 -3.58 0.87
N VAL A 39 0.22 -4.26 1.94
CA VAL A 39 1.35 -5.19 1.99
C VAL A 39 0.90 -6.65 1.83
N ASN A 40 1.89 -7.53 1.73
CA ASN A 40 1.73 -8.99 1.70
C ASN A 40 1.22 -9.56 0.36
N ARG A 41 1.42 -10.86 0.13
CA ARG A 41 1.13 -11.62 -1.12
C ARG A 41 1.99 -11.24 -2.33
N GLY A 42 2.04 -9.97 -2.71
CA GLY A 42 2.92 -9.46 -3.77
C GLY A 42 4.36 -9.27 -3.28
N ASP A 43 5.30 -9.21 -4.21
CA ASP A 43 6.74 -9.14 -3.92
C ASP A 43 7.28 -7.73 -3.68
N LYS A 44 6.44 -6.69 -3.83
CA LYS A 44 6.84 -5.27 -3.76
C LYS A 44 6.16 -4.51 -2.62
N SER A 45 6.00 -5.15 -1.46
CA SER A 45 5.41 -4.55 -0.26
C SER A 45 6.13 -3.25 0.16
N LEU A 46 7.47 -3.29 0.31
CA LEU A 46 8.27 -2.13 0.69
C LEU A 46 8.15 -0.97 -0.32
N THR A 47 8.25 -1.27 -1.62
CA THR A 47 8.12 -0.28 -2.69
C THR A 47 6.74 0.37 -2.67
N THR A 48 5.69 -0.41 -2.43
CA THR A 48 4.32 0.10 -2.33
C THR A 48 4.17 1.05 -1.16
N LEU A 49 4.66 0.68 0.04
CA LEU A 49 4.61 1.57 1.21
C LEU A 49 5.38 2.87 0.99
N ARG A 50 6.58 2.81 0.40
CA ARG A 50 7.38 4.00 0.08
C ARG A 50 6.65 4.91 -0.88
N PHE A 51 6.08 4.36 -1.96
CA PHE A 51 5.27 5.12 -2.90
C PHE A 51 4.10 5.83 -2.21
N ILE A 52 3.31 5.12 -1.38
CA ILE A 52 2.18 5.72 -0.67
C ILE A 52 2.63 6.84 0.26
N LYS A 53 3.74 6.63 0.98
CA LYS A 53 4.33 7.64 1.86
C LYS A 53 4.77 8.89 1.07
N ASP A 54 5.38 8.70 -0.09
CA ASP A 54 5.90 9.78 -0.93
C ASP A 54 4.79 10.65 -1.57
N LEU A 55 3.54 10.17 -1.60
CA LEU A 55 2.38 10.97 -2.03
C LEU A 55 2.01 12.08 -1.04
N GLY A 56 2.50 12.03 0.20
CA GLY A 56 2.25 13.04 1.23
C GLY A 56 0.75 13.28 1.46
N ASP A 57 0.35 14.55 1.47
CA ASP A 57 -1.03 14.97 1.76
C ASP A 57 -2.08 14.49 0.74
N ASN A 58 -1.63 14.03 -0.44
CA ASN A 58 -2.50 13.50 -1.49
C ASN A 58 -2.87 12.02 -1.28
N ALA A 59 -2.33 11.37 -0.25
CA ALA A 59 -2.69 10.01 0.12
C ALA A 59 -3.31 9.94 1.51
N ARG A 60 -4.37 9.15 1.61
CA ARG A 60 -5.00 8.74 2.88
C ARG A 60 -5.10 7.23 2.88
N MET A 61 -4.91 6.60 4.03
CA MET A 61 -4.96 5.14 4.16
C MET A 61 -5.67 4.75 5.45
N ILE A 62 -6.56 3.77 5.37
CA ILE A 62 -7.05 3.04 6.54
C ILE A 62 -6.23 1.77 6.74
N LEU A 63 -6.17 1.26 7.96
CA LEU A 63 -5.36 0.10 8.30
C LEU A 63 -6.11 -1.19 7.96
N GLY A 64 -5.55 -2.01 7.06
CA GLY A 64 -6.03 -3.37 6.78
C GLY A 64 -5.48 -4.40 7.77
N ASN A 65 -5.98 -5.63 7.71
CA ASN A 65 -5.51 -6.71 8.57
C ASN A 65 -4.09 -7.15 8.25
N HIS A 66 -3.69 -7.14 6.97
CA HIS A 66 -2.31 -7.46 6.58
C HIS A 66 -1.34 -6.35 6.99
N ASP A 67 -1.77 -5.08 6.94
CA ASP A 67 -0.97 -3.95 7.41
C ASP A 67 -0.80 -3.97 8.93
N PHE A 68 -1.88 -4.28 9.67
CA PHE A 68 -1.81 -4.46 11.11
C PHE A 68 -0.89 -5.61 11.51
N HIS A 69 -0.95 -6.75 10.78
CA HIS A 69 -0.04 -7.88 11.00
C HIS A 69 1.43 -7.49 10.81
N LEU A 70 1.75 -6.71 9.76
CA LEU A 70 3.09 -6.14 9.58
C LEU A 70 3.50 -5.31 10.81
N LEU A 71 2.65 -4.40 11.28
CA LEU A 71 2.96 -3.59 12.48
C LEU A 71 3.19 -4.45 13.72
N ALA A 72 2.39 -5.49 13.91
CA ALA A 72 2.54 -6.40 15.04
C ALA A 72 3.84 -7.23 14.95
N CYS A 73 4.30 -7.55 13.74
CA CYS A 73 5.61 -8.17 13.53
C CYS A 73 6.76 -7.19 13.78
N SER A 74 6.73 -6.02 13.14
CA SER A 74 7.84 -5.06 13.20
C SER A 74 7.98 -4.35 14.55
N LEU A 75 6.86 -4.07 15.23
CA LEU A 75 6.83 -3.30 16.49
C LEU A 75 6.43 -4.15 17.70
N GLY A 76 5.63 -5.20 17.50
CA GLY A 76 5.05 -6.01 18.57
C GLY A 76 5.83 -7.30 18.89
N GLY A 77 6.87 -7.63 18.12
CA GLY A 77 7.69 -8.83 18.34
C GLY A 77 7.04 -10.15 17.88
N LEU A 78 5.92 -10.09 17.13
CA LEU A 78 5.40 -11.28 16.45
C LEU A 78 6.37 -11.72 15.34
N LYS A 79 6.47 -13.02 15.12
CA LYS A 79 7.28 -13.55 14.01
C LYS A 79 6.45 -13.53 12.70
N PRO A 80 7.02 -13.07 11.58
CA PRO A 80 6.42 -13.24 10.28
C PRO A 80 6.19 -14.71 9.94
N ASN A 81 5.12 -15.00 9.22
CA ASN A 81 4.84 -16.30 8.66
C ASN A 81 5.69 -16.56 7.41
N SER A 82 5.85 -17.84 7.03
CA SER A 82 6.60 -18.22 5.82
C SER A 82 5.99 -17.71 4.50
N LYS A 83 4.73 -17.26 4.52
CA LYS A 83 4.02 -16.70 3.37
C LYS A 83 4.03 -15.17 3.34
N ASP A 84 4.54 -14.52 4.38
CA ASP A 84 4.61 -13.08 4.42
C ASP A 84 5.71 -12.57 3.46
N THR A 85 5.41 -11.51 2.72
CA THR A 85 6.28 -10.95 1.66
C THR A 85 6.76 -9.54 1.99
N PHE A 86 6.90 -9.25 3.27
CA PHE A 86 7.33 -7.96 3.81
C PHE A 86 8.56 -8.07 4.71
N THR A 87 9.34 -9.14 4.56
CA THR A 87 10.51 -9.42 5.42
C THR A 87 11.68 -8.45 5.23
N ASP A 88 11.60 -7.60 4.20
CA ASP A 88 12.54 -6.54 3.86
C ASP A 88 12.17 -5.17 4.48
N ILE A 89 11.10 -5.12 5.30
CA ILE A 89 10.57 -3.93 5.97
C ILE A 89 10.98 -3.92 7.44
#